data_AF-A0A2S9FVZ8-F1
#
_entry.id   AF-A0A2S9FVZ8-F1
#
_cell.length_a   1.000
_cell.length_b   1.000
_cell.length_c   1.000
_cell.angle_alpha   90.00
_cell.angle_beta   90.00
_cell.angle_gamma   90.00
#
_symmetry.space_group_name_H-M   'P 1'
#
loop_
_entity.id
_entity.type
_entity.pdbx_description
1 polymer ?
#
loop_
_entity_poly.entity_id
_entity_poly.type
_entity_poly.pdbx_seq_one_letter_code
_entity_poly.pdbx_strand_id
1 'polypeptide(L)'
;VPDPVVRSPEDLHALLVSEGVTVLSQTPSAFYALQAADALAPGPRLSLEAVVFGGEALEPQRLAPWLDAHPDSPRLINMYGITET
;
A
#
# COMPACT_ATOMS: atom_id res chain seq x y z
N VAL A 1 11.40 -10.00 1.97
CA VAL A 1 11.84 -8.71 1.39
C VAL A 1 12.99 -8.21 2.25
N PRO A 2 14.10 -7.69 1.69
CA PRO A 2 15.21 -7.18 2.49
C PRO A 2 14.78 -5.95 3.33
N ASP A 3 15.21 -5.88 4.59
CA ASP A 3 14.94 -4.76 5.53
C ASP A 3 15.11 -3.34 4.95
N PRO A 4 16.14 -3.01 4.14
CA PRO A 4 16.27 -1.67 3.57
C PRO A 4 15.20 -1.35 2.52
N VAL A 5 14.71 -2.34 1.76
CA VAL A 5 13.62 -2.16 0.79
C VAL A 5 12.29 -1.87 1.49
N VAL A 6 12.10 -2.39 2.70
CA VAL A 6 10.92 -2.09 3.53
C VAL A 6 10.98 -0.65 4.09
N ARG A 7 12.17 -0.03 4.13
CA ARG A 7 12.36 1.34 4.67
C ARG A 7 12.33 2.45 3.63
N SER A 8 12.49 2.14 2.33
CA SER A 8 12.27 3.11 1.25
C SER A 8 10.94 2.79 0.53
N PRO A 9 9.93 3.66 0.65
CA PRO A 9 8.68 3.54 -0.09
C PRO A 9 8.87 3.47 -1.60
N GLU A 10 9.90 4.14 -2.13
CA GLU A 10 10.25 4.16 -3.55
C GLU A 10 10.82 2.82 -4.02
N ASP A 11 11.73 2.21 -3.27
CA ASP A 11 12.27 0.88 -3.58
C ASP A 11 11.18 -0.19 -3.46
N LEU A 12 10.30 -0.07 -2.46
CA LEU A 12 9.13 -0.93 -2.32
C LEU A 12 8.19 -0.77 -3.52
N HIS A 13 7.88 0.47 -3.93
CA HIS A 13 7.05 0.73 -5.12
C HIS A 13 7.62 0.07 -6.37
N ALA A 14 8.91 0.27 -6.64
CA ALA A 14 9.60 -0.30 -7.78
C ALA A 14 9.56 -1.84 -7.76
N LEU A 15 9.72 -2.45 -6.58
CA LEU A 15 9.64 -3.90 -6.42
C LEU A 15 8.20 -4.41 -6.64
N LEU A 16 7.19 -3.75 -6.10
CA LEU A 16 5.79 -4.15 -6.29
C LEU A 16 5.38 -4.09 -7.76
N VAL A 17 5.87 -3.09 -8.49
CA VAL A 17 5.71 -2.97 -9.93
C VAL A 17 6.45 -4.08 -10.68
N SER A 18 7.73 -4.33 -10.35
CA SER A 18 8.53 -5.33 -11.08
C SER A 18 8.00 -6.74 -10.90
N GLU A 19 7.54 -7.07 -9.69
CA GLU A 19 7.01 -8.39 -9.35
C GLU A 19 5.53 -8.55 -9.69
N GLY A 20 4.87 -7.48 -10.16
CA GLY A 20 3.45 -7.52 -10.51
C GLY A 20 2.55 -7.91 -9.33
N VAL A 21 2.84 -7.38 -8.14
CA VAL A 21 2.10 -7.73 -6.93
C VAL A 21 0.65 -7.27 -7.05
N THR A 22 -0.28 -8.20 -6.80
CA THR A 22 -1.73 -7.95 -6.86
C THR A 22 -2.39 -7.85 -5.47
N VAL A 23 -1.78 -8.45 -4.43
CA VAL A 23 -2.29 -8.38 -3.06
C VAL A 23 -1.17 -7.93 -2.12
N LEU A 24 -1.40 -6.85 -1.38
CA LEU A 24 -0.43 -6.25 -0.47
C LEU A 24 -0.99 -6.17 0.95
N SER A 25 -0.26 -6.72 1.92
CA SER A 25 -0.55 -6.57 3.34
C SER A 25 0.40 -5.57 3.98
N GLN A 26 -0.11 -4.51 4.61
CA GLN A 26 0.68 -3.44 5.19
C GLN A 26 0.02 -2.85 6.44
N THR A 27 0.80 -2.13 7.23
CA THR A 27 0.23 -1.18 8.20
C THR A 27 -0.27 0.07 7.46
N PRO A 28 -1.29 0.77 7.99
CA PRO A 28 -1.72 2.08 7.49
C PRO A 28 -0.56 3.06 7.27
N SER A 29 0.35 3.21 8.25
CA SER A 29 1.50 4.12 8.16
C SER A 29 2.41 3.83 6.96
N ALA A 30 2.74 2.55 6.72
CA ALA A 30 3.57 2.14 5.59
C ALA A 30 2.86 2.36 4.25
N PHE A 31 1.56 2.09 4.18
CA PHE A 31 0.79 2.35 2.97
C PHE A 31 0.70 3.84 2.62
N TYR A 32 0.56 4.73 3.61
CA TYR A 32 0.55 6.17 3.33
C TYR A 32 1.88 6.65 2.75
N ALA A 33 3.00 6.06 3.18
CA ALA A 33 4.30 6.34 2.59
C ALA A 33 4.40 5.82 1.15
N LEU A 34 3.90 4.61 0.88
CA LEU A 34 3.80 4.05 -0.47
C LEU A 34 2.90 4.90 -1.40
N GLN A 35 1.76 5.37 -0.91
CA GLN A 35 0.85 6.27 -1.64
C GLN A 35 1.57 7.56 -2.06
N ALA A 36 2.41 8.12 -1.20
CA ALA A 36 3.19 9.32 -1.55
C ALA A 36 4.25 9.03 -2.63
N ALA A 37 4.92 7.86 -2.55
CA ALA A 37 5.87 7.43 -3.57
C ALA A 37 5.18 7.17 -4.92
N ASP A 38 4.02 6.50 -4.91
CA ASP A 38 3.24 6.22 -6.11
C ASP A 38 2.78 7.52 -6.82
N ALA A 39 2.32 8.51 -6.06
CA ALA A 39 1.91 9.81 -6.59
C ALA A 39 3.06 10.59 -7.26
N LEU A 40 4.31 10.32 -6.88
CA LEU A 40 5.51 10.97 -7.43
C LEU A 40 6.20 10.15 -8.53
N ALA A 41 5.83 8.88 -8.72
CA ALA A 41 6.52 7.97 -9.62
C ALA A 41 6.15 8.25 -11.10
N PRO A 42 7.10 8.62 -11.97
CA PRO A 42 6.85 8.86 -13.39
C PRO A 42 6.78 7.55 -14.23
N GLY A 43 6.34 6.45 -13.63
CA GLY A 43 6.56 5.09 -14.14
C GLY A 43 5.30 4.22 -14.27
N PRO A 44 5.48 2.90 -14.45
CA PRO A 44 4.37 1.96 -14.48
C PRO A 44 3.60 1.99 -13.16
N ARG A 45 2.28 1.83 -13.25
CA ARG A 45 1.39 1.84 -12.09
C ARG A 45 1.43 0.50 -11.35
N LEU A 46 1.12 0.56 -10.06
CA LEU A 46 0.87 -0.63 -9.25
C LEU A 46 -0.29 -1.45 -9.83
N SER A 47 -0.13 -2.78 -9.87
CA SER A 47 -1.15 -3.73 -10.36
C SER A 47 -2.00 -4.30 -9.22
N LEU A 48 -2.17 -3.53 -8.15
CA LEU A 48 -2.84 -3.99 -6.94
C LEU A 48 -4.34 -4.18 -7.17
N GLU A 49 -4.85 -5.35 -6.79
CA GLU A 49 -6.27 -5.67 -6.72
C GLU A 49 -6.83 -5.56 -5.30
N ALA A 50 -5.98 -5.80 -4.28
CA ALA A 50 -6.35 -5.67 -2.87
C ALA A 50 -5.19 -5.19 -1.99
N VAL A 51 -5.52 -4.32 -1.03
CA VAL A 51 -4.63 -3.92 0.06
C VAL A 51 -5.30 -4.27 1.38
N VAL A 52 -4.60 -5.03 2.21
CA VAL A 52 -5.06 -5.43 3.55
C VAL A 52 -4.29 -4.63 4.59
N PHE A 53 -5.03 -3.83 5.37
CA PHE A 53 -4.49 -3.07 6.49
C PHE A 53 -4.58 -3.87 7.78
N GLY A 54 -3.55 -3.79 8.61
CA GLY A 54 -3.58 -4.34 9.97
C GLY A 54 -2.51 -3.72 10.86
N GLY A 55 -2.59 -4.00 12.16
CA GLY A 55 -1.56 -3.59 13.14
C GLY A 55 -1.61 -2.13 13.60
N GLU A 56 -2.36 -1.25 12.93
CA GLU A 56 -2.58 0.14 13.37
C GLU A 56 -4.02 0.59 13.09
N ALA A 57 -4.43 1.71 13.68
CA ALA A 57 -5.71 2.34 13.38
C ALA A 57 -5.69 2.92 11.96
N LEU A 58 -6.69 2.57 11.15
CA LEU A 58 -6.88 3.14 9.82
C LEU A 58 -7.54 4.52 9.91
N GLU A 59 -7.04 5.49 9.15
CA GLU A 59 -7.58 6.85 9.06
C GLU A 59 -8.20 7.06 7.66
N PRO A 60 -9.51 6.90 7.48
CA PRO A 60 -10.13 6.88 6.14
C PRO A 60 -9.89 8.16 5.33
N GLN A 61 -9.74 9.31 5.99
CA GLN A 61 -9.50 10.60 5.34
C GLN A 61 -8.17 10.62 4.58
N ARG A 62 -7.17 9.84 5.01
CA ARG A 62 -5.86 9.78 4.38
C ARG A 62 -5.84 8.92 3.12
N LEU A 63 -6.87 8.09 2.92
CA LEU A 63 -7.05 7.24 1.74
C LEU A 63 -7.70 7.98 0.56
N ALA A 64 -8.30 9.16 0.79
CA ALA A 64 -9.00 9.90 -0.26
C ALA A 64 -8.12 10.16 -1.51
N PRO A 65 -6.86 10.63 -1.38
CA PRO A 65 -6.01 10.84 -2.56
C PRO A 65 -5.71 9.55 -3.33
N TRP A 66 -5.61 8.41 -2.64
CA TRP A 66 -5.42 7.12 -3.28
C TRP A 66 -6.66 6.72 -4.07
N LEU A 67 -7.84 6.79 -3.46
CA LEU A 67 -9.12 6.45 -4.09
C LEU A 67 -9.41 7.34 -5.32
N ASP A 68 -9.06 8.63 -5.24
CA ASP A 68 -9.21 9.57 -6.36
C ASP A 68 -8.28 9.21 -7.53
N ALA A 69 -7.05 8.77 -7.24
CA ALA A 69 -6.09 8.33 -8.25
C ALA A 69 -6.39 6.92 -8.81
N HIS A 70 -7.10 6.11 -8.04
CA HIS A 70 -7.32 4.67 -8.28
C HIS A 70 -8.80 4.29 -8.11
N PRO A 71 -9.70 4.75 -8.99
CA PRO A 71 -11.13 4.61 -8.80
C PRO A 71 -11.66 3.17 -8.89
N ASP A 72 -10.98 2.30 -9.66
CA ASP A 72 -11.44 0.93 -9.93
C ASP A 72 -10.76 -0.14 -9.04
N SER A 73 -9.51 0.08 -8.67
CA SER A 73 -8.66 -0.90 -7.97
C SER A 73 -7.50 -0.19 -7.30
N PRO A 74 -7.02 -0.63 -6.11
CA PRO A 74 -7.38 -1.85 -5.37
C PRO A 74 -8.55 -1.70 -4.39
N ARG A 75 -9.13 -2.85 -4.00
CA ARG A 75 -9.99 -2.93 -2.80
C ARG A 75 -9.17 -2.67 -1.55
N LEU A 76 -9.61 -1.72 -0.73
CA LEU A 76 -9.00 -1.37 0.55
C LEU A 76 -9.72 -2.09 1.68
N ILE A 77 -9.03 -3.03 2.33
CA ILE A 77 -9.60 -3.94 3.34
C ILE A 77 -8.97 -3.62 4.69
N ASN A 78 -9.76 -3.10 5.63
CA ASN A 78 -9.31 -2.92 7.00
C ASN A 78 -9.50 -4.22 7.79
N MET A 79 -8.41 -4.88 8.17
CA MET A 79 -8.44 -6.08 8.99
C MET A 79 -8.13 -5.72 10.44
N TYR A 80 -9.06 -6.03 11.33
CA TYR A 80 -8.83 -5.97 12.77
C TYR A 80 -8.56 -7.38 13.30
N GLY A 81 -7.41 -7.55 13.95
CA GLY A 81 -7.01 -8.79 14.60
C GLY A 81 -5.95 -8.51 15.66
N ILE A 82 -5.98 -9.27 16.75
CA ILE A 82 -4.94 -9.28 17.77
C ILE A 82 -4.09 -10.54 17.58
N THR A 83 -2.92 -10.61 18.22
CA THR A 83 -2.06 -11.79 18.14
C THR A 83 -2.64 -13.03 18.81
N GLU A 84 -3.63 -12.86 19.70
CA GLU A 84 -4.17 -13.88 20.60
C GLU A 84 -5.45 -14.58 20.09
N THR A 85 -5.93 -14.22 18.90
CA THR A 85 -7.12 -14.82 18.25
C THR A 85 -6.73 -15.58 17.00
#